data_AF-A0A958J0P6-F1
#
_entry.id   AF-A0A958J0P6-F1
#
_cell.length_a   1.000
_cell.length_b   1.000
_cell.length_c   1.000
_cell.angle_alpha   90.00
_cell.angle_beta   90.00
_cell.angle_gamma   90.00
#
_symmetry.space_group_name_H-M   'P 1'
#
loop_
_entity.id
_entity.type
_entity.pdbx_description
1 polymer ?
#
loop_
_entity_poly.entity_id
_entity_poly.type
_entity_poly.pdbx_seq_one_letter_code
_entity_poly.pdbx_strand_id
1 'polypeptide(L)'
;LAKDQLVLMLHTGTGGMCGSTMRFFNQVFKEDDEDKLAEKEQEKAELHDFEPADPYRQKWFEAPHLYGIPADSPSARHFLTAVSAVANFGFVNRTAITYHIQESLREVFGDKQMRAKLMFDSSHVTVQQEDHVNGRFWVHRNGANWAAPASYMSDHPLYSQTGQPIPVPGSMGSDSYIAVASEGAHDTFCSTNHGAGRLLDKPEAGTAFGEAQVLEQMQSRGIRLYRYGNSDVTEQAPGAFKNIDNVLNVMEQFDIAKGVVKVRPLATLKG
;
A
#
# COMPACT_ATOMS: atom_id res chain seq x y z
N LEU A 1 5.07 11.98 -17.71
CA LEU A 1 5.28 13.10 -16.76
C LEU A 1 6.49 13.91 -17.22
N ALA A 2 6.47 15.22 -17.05
CA ALA A 2 7.61 16.08 -17.38
C ALA A 2 8.50 16.34 -16.16
N LYS A 3 9.78 16.66 -16.42
CA LYS A 3 10.68 17.15 -15.37
C LYS A 3 10.09 18.43 -14.76
N ASP A 4 10.22 18.56 -13.43
CA ASP A 4 9.74 19.71 -12.64
C ASP A 4 8.22 19.92 -12.65
N GLN A 5 7.44 18.96 -13.18
CA GLN A 5 5.99 18.98 -13.09
C GLN A 5 5.53 18.80 -11.64
N LEU A 6 4.62 19.67 -11.18
CA LEU A 6 3.95 19.49 -9.89
C LEU A 6 2.97 18.31 -9.96
N VAL A 7 3.06 17.42 -8.98
CA VAL A 7 2.18 16.27 -8.84
C VAL A 7 1.57 16.23 -7.44
N LEU A 8 0.37 15.69 -7.35
CA LEU A 8 -0.34 15.46 -6.10
C LEU A 8 -0.43 13.95 -5.87
N MET A 9 0.09 13.48 -4.75
CA MET A 9 0.00 12.09 -4.34
C MET A 9 -0.94 11.99 -3.14
N LEU A 10 -2.06 11.29 -3.32
CA LEU A 10 -3.07 11.08 -2.30
C LEU A 10 -2.96 9.65 -1.77
N HIS A 11 -2.58 9.50 -0.51
CA HIS A 11 -2.58 8.22 0.18
C HIS A 11 -3.66 8.22 1.26
N THR A 12 -4.81 7.60 0.96
CA THR A 12 -5.85 7.33 1.93
C THR A 12 -6.64 6.09 1.53
N GLY A 13 -7.32 5.49 2.51
CA GLY A 13 -8.13 4.29 2.33
C GLY A 13 -9.59 4.56 2.64
N THR A 14 -10.17 3.67 3.41
CA THR A 14 -11.62 3.59 3.65
C THR A 14 -12.03 4.20 5.00
N GLY A 15 -11.13 4.96 5.64
CA GLY A 15 -11.24 5.30 7.05
C GLY A 15 -11.36 4.05 7.93
N GLY A 16 -12.19 4.11 8.97
CA GLY A 16 -12.39 3.00 9.91
C GLY A 16 -13.15 1.78 9.35
N MET A 17 -13.75 1.87 8.16
CA MET A 17 -14.64 0.81 7.66
C MET A 17 -13.91 -0.51 7.39
N CYS A 18 -12.79 -0.49 6.66
CA CYS A 18 -12.00 -1.69 6.43
C CYS A 18 -11.57 -2.34 7.76
N GLY A 19 -11.05 -1.55 8.71
CA GLY A 19 -10.66 -2.09 10.01
C GLY A 19 -11.81 -2.74 10.79
N SER A 20 -13.03 -2.21 10.70
CA SER A 20 -14.21 -2.83 11.31
C SER A 20 -14.69 -4.07 10.56
N THR A 21 -14.73 -4.03 9.23
CA THR A 21 -15.08 -5.18 8.38
C THR A 21 -14.11 -6.35 8.60
N MET A 22 -12.80 -6.08 8.60
CA MET A 22 -11.79 -7.12 8.82
C MET A 22 -11.88 -7.73 10.23
N ARG A 23 -12.15 -6.92 11.26
CA ARG A 23 -12.37 -7.43 12.62
C ARG A 23 -13.60 -8.32 12.73
N PHE A 24 -14.71 -7.91 12.09
CA PHE A 24 -15.93 -8.72 12.04
C PHE A 24 -15.67 -10.08 11.39
N PHE A 25 -15.09 -10.11 10.19
CA PHE A 25 -14.84 -11.37 9.49
C PHE A 25 -13.73 -12.21 10.13
N ASN A 26 -12.75 -11.62 10.79
CA ASN A 26 -11.80 -12.38 11.60
C ASN A 26 -12.52 -13.17 12.71
N GLN A 27 -13.53 -12.59 13.35
CA GLN A 27 -14.34 -13.30 14.34
C GLN A 27 -15.21 -14.40 13.70
N VAL A 28 -15.86 -14.12 12.57
CA VAL A 28 -16.63 -15.13 11.82
C VAL A 28 -15.73 -16.30 11.40
N PHE A 29 -14.53 -16.01 10.90
CA PHE A 29 -13.60 -17.05 10.45
C PHE A 29 -13.06 -17.85 11.62
N LYS A 30 -12.83 -17.24 12.78
CA LYS A 30 -12.50 -17.97 14.01
C LYS A 30 -13.57 -18.99 14.35
N GLU A 31 -14.82 -18.56 14.38
CA GLU A 31 -15.96 -19.42 14.72
C GLU A 31 -16.16 -20.55 13.70
N ASP A 32 -15.97 -20.27 12.41
CA ASP A 32 -16.04 -21.27 11.34
C ASP A 32 -14.83 -22.23 11.29
N ASP A 33 -13.70 -21.85 11.90
CA ASP A 33 -12.41 -22.58 11.83
C ASP A 33 -12.08 -23.32 13.13
N GLU A 34 -12.76 -23.04 14.25
CA GLU A 34 -12.57 -23.73 15.55
C GLU A 34 -12.70 -25.26 15.44
N ASP A 35 -13.57 -25.76 14.56
CA ASP A 35 -13.79 -27.19 14.31
C ASP A 35 -12.66 -27.87 13.49
N LYS A 36 -11.71 -27.10 12.93
CA LYS A 36 -10.65 -27.58 12.03
C LYS A 36 -9.23 -27.31 12.52
N LEU A 37 -9.10 -26.80 13.74
CA LEU A 37 -7.83 -26.36 14.32
C LEU A 37 -6.74 -27.46 14.34
N ALA A 38 -7.14 -28.71 14.62
CA ALA A 38 -6.22 -29.84 14.73
C ALA A 38 -5.66 -30.31 13.37
N GLU A 39 -6.47 -30.26 12.31
CA GLU A 39 -6.08 -30.67 10.95
C GLU A 39 -5.07 -29.66 10.35
N LYS A 40 -5.20 -28.38 10.71
CA LYS A 40 -4.34 -27.30 10.21
C LYS A 40 -3.05 -27.08 10.98
N GLU A 41 -2.98 -27.36 12.27
CA GLU A 41 -1.70 -27.36 12.99
C GLU A 41 -0.73 -28.41 12.39
N GLN A 42 -1.28 -29.48 11.79
CA GLN A 42 -0.50 -30.43 10.98
C GLN A 42 -0.03 -29.82 9.64
N GLU A 43 -0.91 -29.18 8.86
CA GLU A 43 -0.52 -28.49 7.60
C GLU A 43 0.48 -27.34 7.83
N LYS A 44 0.33 -26.60 8.94
CA LYS A 44 1.25 -25.54 9.35
C LYS A 44 2.64 -26.09 9.64
N ALA A 45 2.75 -27.25 10.27
CA ALA A 45 4.04 -27.91 10.48
C ALA A 45 4.71 -28.29 9.14
N GLU A 46 3.91 -28.65 8.12
CA GLU A 46 4.40 -29.00 6.77
C GLU A 46 4.80 -27.76 5.94
N LEU A 47 4.07 -26.65 6.05
CA LEU A 47 4.38 -25.38 5.34
C LEU A 47 5.54 -24.60 5.96
N HIS A 48 5.85 -24.85 7.24
CA HIS A 48 6.89 -24.13 8.00
C HIS A 48 8.18 -24.94 8.22
N ASP A 49 8.51 -25.92 7.37
CA ASP A 49 9.84 -26.55 7.32
C ASP A 49 10.91 -25.62 6.73
N PHE A 50 10.94 -24.38 7.22
CA PHE A 50 11.88 -23.35 6.86
C PHE A 50 12.67 -23.00 8.12
N GLU A 51 13.95 -23.38 8.18
CA GLU A 51 14.83 -22.88 9.24
C GLU A 51 14.81 -21.35 9.20
N PRO A 52 14.35 -20.67 10.28
CA PRO A 52 14.37 -19.22 10.31
C PRO A 52 15.83 -18.79 10.51
N ALA A 53 16.54 -18.56 9.40
CA ALA A 53 17.93 -18.11 9.39
C ALA A 53 18.14 -16.71 10.00
N ASP A 54 17.09 -16.04 10.48
CA ASP A 54 17.13 -14.68 11.00
C ASP A 54 16.85 -14.62 12.52
N PRO A 55 17.86 -14.35 13.36
CA PRO A 55 17.72 -14.12 14.80
C PRO A 55 16.74 -13.00 15.16
N TYR A 56 16.48 -12.05 14.24
CA TYR A 56 15.50 -10.99 14.43
C TYR A 56 14.06 -11.53 14.48
N ARG A 57 13.73 -12.54 13.66
CA ARG A 57 12.41 -13.17 13.64
C ARG A 57 12.17 -14.01 14.89
N GLN A 58 13.18 -14.71 15.39
CA GLN A 58 13.05 -15.58 16.58
C GLN A 58 12.70 -14.82 17.87
N LYS A 59 13.17 -13.57 18.03
CA LYS A 59 12.96 -12.80 19.27
C LYS A 59 11.59 -12.10 19.34
N TRP A 60 10.98 -11.79 18.20
CA TRP A 60 9.82 -10.88 18.13
C TRP A 60 8.62 -11.43 17.36
N PHE A 61 8.71 -12.63 16.78
CA PHE A 61 7.66 -13.17 15.91
C PHE A 61 7.15 -14.52 16.42
N GLU A 62 6.14 -14.48 17.29
CA GLU A 62 5.18 -15.58 17.37
C GLU A 62 4.18 -15.39 16.23
N ALA A 63 4.19 -16.29 15.24
CA ALA A 63 3.28 -16.19 14.12
C ALA A 63 1.83 -16.31 14.65
N PRO A 64 0.97 -15.28 14.48
CA PRO A 64 -0.41 -15.39 14.91
C PRO A 64 -1.09 -16.53 14.16
N HIS A 65 -2.04 -17.20 14.80
CA HIS A 65 -2.87 -18.18 14.10
C HIS A 65 -3.61 -17.46 12.95
N LEU A 66 -3.39 -17.92 11.72
CA LEU A 66 -4.05 -17.39 10.54
C LEU A 66 -5.31 -18.21 10.29
N TYR A 67 -6.47 -17.54 10.31
CA TYR A 67 -7.75 -18.19 9.99
C TYR A 67 -7.97 -18.15 8.49
N GLY A 68 -8.06 -19.34 7.88
CA GLY A 68 -8.28 -19.53 6.46
C GLY A 68 -9.56 -20.30 6.22
N ILE A 69 -10.40 -19.84 5.29
CA ILE A 69 -11.64 -20.54 4.93
C ILE A 69 -11.68 -20.83 3.43
N PRO A 70 -12.36 -21.91 2.99
CA PRO A 70 -12.57 -22.17 1.57
C PRO A 70 -13.28 -21.01 0.90
N ALA A 71 -12.77 -20.56 -0.25
CA ALA A 71 -13.28 -19.35 -0.93
C ALA A 71 -14.73 -19.47 -1.43
N ASP A 72 -15.23 -20.69 -1.61
CA ASP A 72 -16.60 -21.00 -2.03
C ASP A 72 -17.59 -21.13 -0.85
N SER A 73 -17.09 -21.08 0.39
CA SER A 73 -17.92 -21.10 1.59
C SER A 73 -18.86 -19.88 1.67
N PRO A 74 -20.02 -19.99 2.34
CA PRO A 74 -20.91 -18.85 2.55
C PRO A 74 -20.21 -17.64 3.19
N SER A 75 -19.41 -17.87 4.24
CA SER A 75 -18.68 -16.82 4.95
C SER A 75 -17.62 -16.13 4.07
N ALA A 76 -16.90 -16.88 3.23
CA ALA A 76 -15.95 -16.31 2.28
C ALA A 76 -16.64 -15.42 1.25
N ARG A 77 -17.78 -15.85 0.71
CA ARG A 77 -18.54 -15.04 -0.26
C ARG A 77 -19.05 -13.73 0.36
N HIS A 78 -19.51 -13.76 1.61
CA HIS A 78 -19.87 -12.55 2.34
C HIS A 78 -18.67 -11.64 2.59
N PHE A 79 -17.53 -12.22 2.99
CA PHE A 79 -16.28 -11.48 3.17
C PHE A 79 -15.85 -10.78 1.88
N LEU A 80 -15.76 -11.51 0.77
CA LEU A 80 -15.34 -10.97 -0.53
C LEU A 80 -16.26 -9.84 -1.01
N THR A 81 -17.57 -9.99 -0.79
CA THR A 81 -18.56 -8.94 -1.09
C THR A 81 -18.33 -7.70 -0.24
N ALA A 82 -18.14 -7.87 1.07
CA ALA A 82 -17.90 -6.76 2.00
C ALA A 82 -16.58 -6.05 1.70
N VAL A 83 -15.50 -6.79 1.43
CA VAL A 83 -14.20 -6.24 1.02
C VAL A 83 -14.34 -5.44 -0.27
N SER A 84 -15.10 -5.93 -1.25
CA SER A 84 -15.37 -5.20 -2.51
C SER A 84 -16.14 -3.90 -2.26
N ALA A 85 -17.17 -3.93 -1.41
CA ALA A 85 -17.93 -2.72 -1.06
C ALA A 85 -17.06 -1.67 -0.34
N VAL A 86 -16.21 -2.13 0.58
CA VAL A 86 -15.26 -1.30 1.31
C VAL A 86 -14.19 -0.72 0.37
N ALA A 87 -13.68 -1.51 -0.58
CA ALA A 87 -12.75 -1.05 -1.60
C ALA A 87 -13.37 0.04 -2.50
N ASN A 88 -14.62 -0.15 -2.93
CA ASN A 88 -15.38 0.85 -3.68
C ASN A 88 -15.50 2.18 -2.91
N PHE A 89 -15.77 2.12 -1.61
CA PHE A 89 -15.76 3.32 -0.79
C PHE A 89 -14.39 4.01 -0.77
N GLY A 90 -13.29 3.25 -0.75
CA GLY A 90 -11.93 3.81 -0.84
C GLY A 90 -11.73 4.64 -2.11
N PHE A 91 -12.18 4.15 -3.27
CA PHE A 91 -12.15 4.91 -4.53
C PHE A 91 -13.04 6.16 -4.49
N VAL A 92 -14.26 6.05 -3.93
CA VAL A 92 -15.16 7.20 -3.76
C VAL A 92 -14.54 8.25 -2.85
N ASN A 93 -13.93 7.84 -1.73
CA ASN A 93 -13.26 8.74 -0.79
C ASN A 93 -12.12 9.51 -1.48
N ARG A 94 -11.25 8.82 -2.23
CA ARG A 94 -10.18 9.47 -2.99
C ARG A 94 -10.70 10.40 -4.08
N THR A 95 -11.80 10.03 -4.73
CA THR A 95 -12.47 10.86 -5.74
C THR A 95 -13.02 12.15 -5.12
N ALA A 96 -13.69 12.05 -3.97
CA ALA A 96 -14.23 13.20 -3.25
C ALA A 96 -13.13 14.15 -2.76
N ILE A 97 -12.04 13.61 -2.20
CA ILE A 97 -10.88 14.41 -1.80
C ILE A 97 -10.24 15.10 -3.01
N THR A 98 -10.09 14.38 -4.13
CA THR A 98 -9.56 14.94 -5.38
C THR A 98 -10.43 16.07 -5.92
N TYR A 99 -11.75 15.96 -5.80
CA TYR A 99 -12.67 17.05 -6.14
C TYR A 99 -12.38 18.30 -5.30
N HIS A 100 -12.27 18.17 -3.98
CA HIS A 100 -11.98 19.30 -3.09
C HIS A 100 -10.58 19.90 -3.33
N ILE A 101 -9.56 19.08 -3.57
CA ILE A 101 -8.23 19.58 -3.94
C ILE A 101 -8.30 20.40 -5.23
N GLN A 102 -9.04 19.93 -6.23
CA GLN A 102 -9.20 20.68 -7.48
C GLN A 102 -9.97 21.99 -7.29
N GLU A 103 -10.98 22.04 -6.41
CA GLU A 103 -11.65 23.30 -6.04
C GLU A 103 -10.66 24.28 -5.39
N SER A 104 -9.86 23.83 -4.42
CA SER A 104 -8.83 24.66 -3.78
C SER A 104 -7.77 25.15 -4.76
N LEU A 105 -7.36 24.33 -5.72
CA LEU A 105 -6.44 24.76 -6.79
C LEU A 105 -7.07 25.86 -7.65
N ARG A 106 -8.33 25.72 -8.06
CA ARG A 106 -9.03 26.74 -8.84
C ARG A 106 -9.13 28.07 -8.11
N GLU A 107 -9.43 28.02 -6.81
CA GLU A 107 -9.53 29.21 -5.96
C GLU A 107 -8.17 29.91 -5.79
N VAL A 108 -7.13 29.17 -5.38
CA VAL A 108 -5.80 29.73 -5.11
C VAL A 108 -5.15 30.33 -6.37
N PHE A 109 -5.32 29.69 -7.53
CA PHE A 109 -4.73 30.17 -8.79
C PHE A 109 -5.65 31.12 -9.57
N GLY A 110 -6.90 31.33 -9.13
CA GLY A 110 -7.88 32.16 -9.83
C GLY A 110 -8.27 31.63 -11.23
N ASP A 111 -8.01 30.35 -11.51
CA ASP A 111 -8.27 29.72 -12.81
C ASP A 111 -9.32 28.63 -12.69
N LYS A 112 -10.52 28.90 -13.20
CA LYS A 112 -11.66 27.94 -13.20
C LYS A 112 -11.41 26.71 -14.08
N GLN A 113 -10.46 26.77 -15.02
CA GLN A 113 -10.08 25.66 -15.89
C GLN A 113 -8.92 24.83 -15.32
N MET A 114 -8.33 25.23 -14.19
CA MET A 114 -7.28 24.46 -13.52
C MET A 114 -7.78 23.05 -13.18
N ARG A 115 -7.03 22.03 -13.62
CA ARG A 115 -7.33 20.61 -13.37
C ARG A 115 -6.06 19.86 -13.01
N ALA A 116 -6.14 19.04 -11.96
CA ALA A 116 -5.15 18.01 -11.68
C ALA A 116 -5.67 16.71 -12.32
N LYS A 117 -5.09 16.33 -13.47
CA LYS A 117 -5.50 15.11 -14.17
C LYS A 117 -5.06 13.88 -13.38
N LEU A 118 -5.99 12.95 -13.16
CA LEU A 118 -5.67 11.67 -12.53
C LEU A 118 -4.71 10.89 -13.44
N MET A 119 -3.55 10.56 -12.92
CA MET A 119 -2.58 9.70 -13.62
C MET A 119 -2.90 8.23 -13.36
N PHE A 120 -3.02 7.85 -12.09
CA PHE A 120 -3.32 6.48 -11.68
C PHE A 120 -3.89 6.45 -10.27
N ASP A 121 -4.79 5.51 -10.00
CA ASP A 121 -5.34 5.21 -8.68
C ASP A 121 -5.27 3.69 -8.48
N SER A 122 -4.76 3.25 -7.32
CA SER A 122 -4.64 1.82 -7.00
C SER A 122 -4.89 1.54 -5.52
N SER A 123 -5.37 0.33 -5.24
CA SER A 123 -5.39 -0.24 -3.89
C SER A 123 -4.15 -1.11 -3.69
N HIS A 124 -3.70 -1.16 -2.45
CA HIS A 124 -2.58 -1.98 -1.97
C HIS A 124 -3.00 -2.94 -0.85
N VAL A 125 -4.30 -3.00 -0.58
CA VAL A 125 -4.93 -4.01 0.28
C VAL A 125 -6.09 -4.59 -0.52
N THR A 126 -5.92 -5.82 -1.03
CA THR A 126 -6.87 -6.47 -1.93
C THR A 126 -6.88 -7.97 -1.74
N VAL A 127 -8.03 -8.59 -2.03
CA VAL A 127 -8.16 -10.03 -2.25
C VAL A 127 -8.91 -10.20 -3.56
N GLN A 128 -8.27 -10.77 -4.58
CA GLN A 128 -8.83 -10.87 -5.92
C GLN A 128 -8.52 -12.22 -6.54
N GLN A 129 -9.42 -12.70 -7.40
CA GLN A 129 -9.18 -13.88 -8.20
C GLN A 129 -8.48 -13.46 -9.49
N GLU A 130 -7.30 -14.02 -9.74
CA GLU A 130 -6.43 -13.61 -10.84
C GLU A 130 -5.97 -14.83 -11.64
N ASP A 131 -5.87 -14.64 -12.95
CA ASP A 131 -5.32 -15.62 -13.88
C ASP A 131 -3.82 -15.37 -14.04
N HIS A 132 -3.02 -16.36 -13.67
CA HIS A 132 -1.57 -16.36 -13.83
C HIS A 132 -1.13 -17.55 -14.70
N VAL A 133 0.12 -17.56 -15.15
CA VAL A 133 0.66 -18.63 -16.02
C VAL A 133 0.43 -20.04 -15.44
N ASN A 134 0.48 -20.16 -14.10
CA ASN A 134 0.36 -21.44 -13.40
C ASN A 134 -1.08 -21.78 -12.97
N GLY A 135 -2.07 -20.97 -13.36
CA GLY A 135 -3.48 -21.19 -13.03
C GLY A 135 -4.16 -19.97 -12.42
N ARG A 136 -5.37 -20.20 -11.92
CA ARG A 136 -6.22 -19.17 -11.32
C ARG A 136 -6.13 -19.21 -9.80
N PHE A 137 -5.77 -18.10 -9.18
CA PHE A 137 -5.49 -18.02 -7.74
C PHE A 137 -6.26 -16.90 -7.07
N TRP A 138 -6.54 -17.07 -5.78
CA TRP A 138 -6.89 -15.95 -4.90
C TRP A 138 -5.61 -15.28 -4.44
N VAL A 139 -5.35 -14.08 -4.95
CA VAL A 139 -4.16 -13.30 -4.61
C VAL A 139 -4.51 -12.29 -3.53
N HIS A 140 -3.88 -12.45 -2.36
CA HIS A 140 -4.01 -11.55 -1.22
C HIS A 140 -2.83 -10.58 -1.23
N ARG A 141 -3.12 -9.28 -1.36
CA ARG A 141 -2.12 -8.22 -1.23
C ARG A 141 -2.44 -7.41 0.02
N ASN A 142 -1.45 -7.24 0.90
CA ASN A 142 -1.54 -6.37 2.07
C ASN A 142 -0.26 -5.55 2.18
N GLY A 143 -0.33 -4.25 1.87
CA GLY A 143 0.87 -3.43 1.73
C GLY A 143 1.67 -3.74 0.45
N ALA A 144 1.01 -4.28 -0.57
CA ALA A 144 1.60 -4.59 -1.86
C ALA A 144 0.70 -4.08 -3.00
N ASN A 145 1.31 -3.51 -4.03
CA ASN A 145 0.60 -3.06 -5.22
C ASN A 145 0.48 -4.20 -6.23
N TRP A 146 -0.59 -4.19 -7.03
CA TRP A 146 -0.60 -4.92 -8.29
C TRP A 146 0.42 -4.27 -9.24
N ALA A 147 1.18 -5.11 -9.93
CA ALA A 147 2.32 -4.76 -10.76
C ALA A 147 2.24 -5.56 -12.06
N ALA A 148 1.25 -5.23 -12.90
CA ALA A 148 1.07 -5.89 -14.19
C ALA A 148 2.09 -5.38 -15.23
N PRO A 149 2.99 -6.25 -15.73
CA PRO A 149 3.98 -5.86 -16.75
C PRO A 149 3.34 -5.56 -18.11
N ALA A 150 4.14 -5.05 -19.04
CA ALA A 150 3.70 -4.70 -20.38
C ALA A 150 3.11 -5.92 -21.11
N SER A 151 3.70 -7.10 -20.96
CA SER A 151 3.17 -8.36 -21.51
C SER A 151 1.75 -8.68 -21.02
N TYR A 152 1.45 -8.39 -19.75
CA TYR A 152 0.13 -8.59 -19.14
C TYR A 152 -0.88 -7.54 -19.62
N MET A 153 -0.38 -6.35 -19.99
CA MET A 153 -1.17 -5.20 -20.40
C MET A 153 -1.21 -5.01 -21.93
N SER A 154 -0.91 -6.04 -22.73
CA SER A 154 -0.71 -5.93 -24.18
C SER A 154 -1.85 -5.24 -24.94
N ASP A 155 -3.08 -5.42 -24.47
CA ASP A 155 -4.30 -4.86 -25.08
C ASP A 155 -4.71 -3.51 -24.46
N HIS A 156 -3.98 -3.02 -23.45
CA HIS A 156 -4.31 -1.78 -22.76
C HIS A 156 -3.92 -0.56 -23.61
N PRO A 157 -4.85 0.39 -23.87
CA PRO A 157 -4.63 1.47 -24.83
C PRO A 157 -3.52 2.47 -24.44
N LEU A 158 -3.18 2.55 -23.16
CA LEU A 158 -2.16 3.49 -22.64
C LEU A 158 -0.90 2.82 -22.11
N TYR A 159 -0.97 1.53 -21.77
CA TYR A 159 0.04 0.87 -20.93
C TYR A 159 0.59 -0.42 -21.54
N SER A 160 0.21 -0.75 -22.78
CA SER A 160 0.69 -1.93 -23.49
C SER A 160 2.20 -1.96 -23.72
N GLN A 161 2.86 -0.80 -23.73
CA GLN A 161 4.32 -0.71 -23.90
C GLN A 161 5.09 -0.53 -22.59
N THR A 162 4.41 -0.13 -21.51
CA THR A 162 5.07 0.28 -20.26
C THR A 162 4.72 -0.61 -19.07
N GLY A 163 3.61 -1.34 -19.13
CA GLY A 163 2.99 -1.93 -17.96
C GLY A 163 2.28 -0.89 -17.10
N GLN A 164 1.69 -1.36 -16.00
CA GLN A 164 0.92 -0.55 -15.08
C GLN A 164 1.80 0.48 -14.34
N PRO A 165 1.37 1.76 -14.23
CA PRO A 165 1.99 2.71 -13.32
C PRO A 165 1.79 2.32 -11.85
N ILE A 166 2.84 2.44 -11.04
CA ILE A 166 2.85 2.04 -9.64
C ILE A 166 3.25 3.24 -8.79
N PRO A 167 2.32 3.90 -8.09
CA PRO A 167 2.65 4.90 -7.10
C PRO A 167 3.35 4.24 -5.91
N VAL A 168 4.59 4.67 -5.63
CA VAL A 168 5.41 4.13 -4.53
C VAL A 168 5.72 5.26 -3.54
N PRO A 169 4.83 5.51 -2.57
CA PRO A 169 5.03 6.56 -1.57
C PRO A 169 6.19 6.23 -0.61
N GLY A 170 6.98 7.25 -0.31
CA GLY A 170 7.92 7.24 0.80
C GLY A 170 7.23 7.55 2.14
N SER A 171 7.98 8.17 3.06
CA SER A 171 7.43 8.79 4.27
C SER A 171 6.99 10.22 4.00
N MET A 172 6.42 10.89 5.01
CA MET A 172 6.00 12.29 4.88
C MET A 172 7.15 13.26 4.55
N GLY A 173 8.39 12.85 4.83
CA GLY A 173 9.59 13.66 4.63
C GLY A 173 10.61 13.05 3.69
N SER A 174 10.29 11.97 2.99
CA SER A 174 11.17 11.34 1.98
C SER A 174 10.62 11.51 0.58
N ASP A 175 11.46 11.22 -0.41
CA ASP A 175 11.02 11.18 -1.80
C ASP A 175 10.03 10.02 -1.99
N SER A 176 9.27 10.06 -3.07
CA SER A 176 8.39 9.00 -3.54
C SER A 176 8.73 8.67 -4.98
N TYR A 177 8.21 7.57 -5.51
CA TYR A 177 8.42 7.18 -6.89
C TYR A 177 7.11 6.91 -7.61
N ILE A 178 7.17 7.01 -8.92
CA ILE A 178 6.24 6.36 -9.82
C ILE A 178 7.07 5.35 -10.58
N ALA A 179 6.78 4.08 -10.35
CA ALA A 179 7.42 2.94 -10.98
C ALA A 179 6.51 2.35 -12.06
N VAL A 180 7.03 1.40 -12.81
CA VAL A 180 6.27 0.48 -13.66
C VAL A 180 6.70 -0.95 -13.35
N ALA A 181 5.80 -1.90 -13.58
CA ALA A 181 6.13 -3.32 -13.45
C ALA A 181 7.15 -3.75 -14.51
N SER A 182 8.07 -4.60 -14.09
CA SER A 182 8.98 -5.34 -14.97
C SER A 182 8.42 -6.75 -15.23
N GLU A 183 8.93 -7.44 -16.24
CA GLU A 183 8.46 -8.77 -16.61
C GLU A 183 8.69 -9.82 -15.51
N GLY A 184 9.74 -9.70 -14.70
CA GLY A 184 9.92 -10.55 -13.52
C GLY A 184 8.81 -10.44 -12.46
N ALA A 185 7.91 -9.46 -12.54
CA ALA A 185 6.73 -9.38 -11.67
C ALA A 185 5.81 -10.63 -11.78
N HIS A 186 5.88 -11.40 -12.87
CA HIS A 186 5.14 -12.67 -12.97
C HIS A 186 5.50 -13.65 -11.84
N ASP A 187 6.74 -13.62 -11.34
CA ASP A 187 7.21 -14.48 -10.24
C ASP A 187 6.57 -14.14 -8.89
N THR A 188 5.95 -12.96 -8.77
CA THR A 188 5.29 -12.46 -7.56
C THR A 188 3.78 -12.34 -7.72
N PHE A 189 3.18 -13.10 -8.63
CA PHE A 189 1.76 -12.95 -9.00
C PHE A 189 1.45 -11.51 -9.42
N CYS A 190 2.34 -10.92 -10.22
CA CYS A 190 2.29 -9.52 -10.63
C CYS A 190 2.17 -8.59 -9.41
N SER A 191 3.04 -8.71 -8.41
CA SER A 191 2.96 -7.91 -7.18
C SER A 191 4.28 -7.19 -6.89
N THR A 192 4.19 -5.99 -6.33
CA THR A 192 5.38 -5.25 -5.86
C THR A 192 5.10 -4.54 -4.54
N ASN A 193 6.13 -3.93 -3.95
CA ASN A 193 5.98 -3.17 -2.73
C ASN A 193 4.95 -2.03 -2.89
N HIS A 194 4.24 -1.71 -1.81
CA HIS A 194 3.47 -0.48 -1.78
C HIS A 194 4.41 0.73 -1.79
N GLY A 195 5.26 0.82 -0.78
CA GLY A 195 6.00 2.03 -0.43
C GLY A 195 7.20 1.69 0.44
N ALA A 196 7.67 2.66 1.23
CA ALA A 196 8.84 2.47 2.09
C ALA A 196 8.66 1.36 3.14
N GLY A 197 7.46 1.23 3.71
CA GLY A 197 7.22 0.34 4.85
C GLY A 197 7.85 0.87 6.14
N ARG A 198 7.27 0.48 7.27
CA ARG A 198 7.69 0.96 8.60
C ARG A 198 8.84 0.14 9.16
N LEU A 199 9.68 0.79 9.95
CA LEU A 199 10.69 0.19 10.83
C LEU A 199 10.18 0.14 12.27
N LEU A 200 9.41 1.14 12.68
CA LEU A 200 8.81 1.26 14.00
C LEU A 200 7.29 1.32 13.85
N ASP A 201 6.56 0.69 14.75
CA ASP A 201 5.12 0.90 14.82
C ASP A 201 4.77 2.37 15.21
N LYS A 202 3.49 2.68 15.34
CA LYS A 202 3.07 4.06 15.66
C LYS A 202 3.46 4.45 17.10
N PRO A 203 3.06 3.70 18.15
CA PRO A 203 3.48 3.97 19.52
C PRO A 203 5.01 4.10 19.69
N GLU A 204 5.78 3.17 19.13
CA GLU A 204 7.24 3.17 19.20
C GLU A 204 7.80 4.46 18.57
N ALA A 205 7.36 4.81 17.36
CA ALA A 205 7.77 6.05 16.71
C ALA A 205 7.36 7.29 17.53
N GLY A 206 6.18 7.27 18.13
CA GLY A 206 5.69 8.36 18.99
C GLY A 206 6.57 8.62 20.20
N THR A 207 7.15 7.57 20.76
CA THR A 207 8.11 7.67 21.87
C THR A 207 9.55 7.96 21.42
N ALA A 208 9.93 7.49 20.23
CA ALA A 208 11.30 7.57 19.73
C ALA A 208 11.67 8.94 19.15
N PHE A 209 10.69 9.70 18.66
CA PHE A 209 10.93 10.97 17.97
C PHE A 209 10.27 12.15 18.70
N GLY A 210 10.99 13.25 18.80
CA GLY A 210 10.44 14.52 19.30
C GLY A 210 9.81 15.34 18.17
N GLU A 211 8.68 16.00 18.44
CA GLU A 211 8.01 16.82 17.44
C GLU A 211 8.92 17.92 16.86
N ALA A 212 9.68 18.63 17.71
CA ALA A 212 10.60 19.68 17.27
C ALA A 212 11.67 19.15 16.29
N GLN A 213 12.21 17.95 16.57
CA GLN A 213 13.17 17.27 15.70
C GLN A 213 12.55 16.93 14.35
N VAL A 214 11.31 16.42 14.34
CA VAL A 214 10.59 16.10 13.11
C VAL A 214 10.35 17.36 12.27
N LEU A 215 9.92 18.46 12.90
CA LEU A 215 9.71 19.73 12.21
C LEU A 215 11.01 20.30 11.63
N GLU A 216 12.11 20.26 12.39
CA GLU A 216 13.44 20.68 11.92
C GLU A 216 13.92 19.82 10.75
N GLN A 217 13.73 18.50 10.81
CA GLN A 217 14.07 17.59 9.70
C GLN A 217 13.28 17.95 8.43
N MET A 218 12.00 18.26 8.54
CA MET A 218 11.16 18.67 7.42
C MET A 218 11.62 20.02 6.85
N GLN A 219 11.89 21.00 7.73
CA GLN A 219 12.33 22.33 7.36
C GLN A 219 13.71 22.33 6.69
N SER A 220 14.67 21.55 7.19
CA SER A 220 16.01 21.42 6.59
C SER A 220 15.95 20.87 5.15
N ARG A 221 14.92 20.09 4.82
CA ARG A 221 14.63 19.61 3.46
C ARG A 221 13.76 20.56 2.63
N GLY A 222 13.34 21.69 3.20
CA GLY A 222 12.44 22.64 2.55
C GLY A 222 11.02 22.12 2.38
N ILE A 223 10.58 21.15 3.20
CA ILE A 223 9.26 20.53 3.10
C ILE A 223 8.31 21.22 4.08
N ARG A 224 7.19 21.74 3.59
CA ARG A 224 6.15 22.32 4.44
C ARG A 224 5.23 21.24 4.98
N LEU A 225 5.17 21.07 6.30
CA LEU A 225 4.22 20.18 6.95
C LEU A 225 2.97 20.97 7.35
N TYR A 226 1.82 20.52 6.89
CA TYR A 226 0.50 20.97 7.31
C TYR A 226 -0.17 19.86 8.10
N ARG A 227 -0.66 20.20 9.29
CA ARG A 227 -1.36 19.26 10.16
C ARG A 227 -2.85 19.58 10.15
N TYR A 228 -3.67 18.54 10.12
CA TYR A 228 -5.11 18.63 10.34
C TYR A 228 -5.52 17.53 11.34
N GLY A 229 -6.62 17.73 12.04
CA GLY A 229 -7.05 16.78 13.08
C GLY A 229 -6.08 16.68 14.26
N ASN A 230 -6.10 15.53 14.95
CA ASN A 230 -5.41 15.31 16.23
C ASN A 230 -4.27 14.28 16.11
N SER A 231 -3.79 13.97 14.91
CA SER A 231 -2.72 12.98 14.74
C SER A 231 -1.40 13.47 15.32
N ASP A 232 -0.71 12.61 16.06
CA ASP A 232 0.67 12.86 16.43
C ASP A 232 1.59 12.68 15.22
N VAL A 233 2.41 13.69 14.94
CA VAL A 233 3.30 13.68 13.77
C VAL A 233 4.53 12.81 14.01
N THR A 234 4.88 12.60 15.27
CA THR A 234 6.01 11.75 15.66
C THR A 234 5.78 10.30 15.24
N GLU A 235 4.53 9.82 15.27
CA GLU A 235 4.12 8.51 14.73
C GLU A 235 4.39 8.37 13.22
N GLN A 236 4.56 9.48 12.50
CA GLN A 236 4.81 9.53 11.06
C GLN A 236 6.20 10.07 10.73
N ALA A 237 7.09 10.19 11.73
CA ALA A 237 8.44 10.68 11.56
C ALA A 237 9.16 9.96 10.40
N PRO A 238 9.92 10.67 9.53
CA PRO A 238 10.61 10.04 8.41
C PRO A 238 11.54 8.88 8.83
N GLY A 239 12.15 8.98 10.02
CA GLY A 239 13.00 7.93 10.60
C GLY A 239 12.27 6.64 11.01
N ALA A 240 10.93 6.66 11.08
CA ALA A 240 10.12 5.48 11.39
C ALA A 240 9.90 4.56 10.17
N PHE A 241 10.43 4.93 8.99
CA PHE A 241 10.24 4.19 7.73
C PHE A 241 11.58 3.76 7.15
N LYS A 242 11.56 2.70 6.33
CA LYS A 242 12.74 2.28 5.56
C LYS A 242 13.12 3.36 4.55
N ASN A 243 14.36 3.31 4.06
CA ASN A 243 14.76 4.16 2.94
C ASN A 243 14.07 3.66 1.65
N ILE A 244 13.25 4.52 1.04
CA ILE A 244 12.51 4.21 -0.18
C ILE A 244 13.41 3.87 -1.37
N ASP A 245 14.60 4.50 -1.45
CA ASP A 245 15.57 4.23 -2.52
C ASP A 245 16.06 2.78 -2.41
N ASN A 246 16.36 2.32 -1.19
CA ASN A 246 16.78 0.94 -0.96
C ASN A 246 15.66 -0.06 -1.29
N VAL A 247 14.41 0.25 -0.92
CA VAL A 247 13.27 -0.63 -1.21
C VAL A 247 13.08 -0.77 -2.72
N LEU A 248 13.12 0.34 -3.46
CA LEU A 248 12.96 0.31 -4.91
C LEU A 248 14.15 -0.36 -5.61
N ASN A 249 15.38 -0.12 -5.16
CA ASN A 249 16.56 -0.77 -5.70
C ASN A 249 16.47 -2.31 -5.61
N VAL A 250 15.90 -2.85 -4.53
CA VAL A 250 15.67 -4.30 -4.42
C VAL A 250 14.65 -4.75 -5.47
N MET A 251 13.54 -4.04 -5.65
CA MET A 251 12.56 -4.41 -6.69
C MET A 251 13.16 -4.38 -8.10
N GLU A 252 14.05 -3.42 -8.37
CA GLU A 252 14.77 -3.34 -9.65
C GLU A 252 15.78 -4.48 -9.84
N GLN A 253 16.52 -4.85 -8.79
CA GLN A 253 17.50 -5.94 -8.83
C GLN A 253 16.86 -7.30 -9.12
N PHE A 254 15.64 -7.52 -8.64
CA PHE A 254 14.86 -8.73 -8.90
C PHE A 254 13.97 -8.63 -10.14
N ASP A 255 14.09 -7.57 -10.94
CA ASP A 255 13.26 -7.32 -12.13
C ASP A 255 11.74 -7.37 -11.84
N ILE A 256 11.31 -6.90 -10.67
CA ILE A 256 9.89 -6.86 -10.29
C ILE A 256 9.27 -5.52 -10.71
N ALA A 257 9.94 -4.41 -10.41
CA ALA A 257 9.46 -3.08 -10.74
C ALA A 257 10.62 -2.10 -10.90
N LYS A 258 10.41 -1.08 -11.73
CA LYS A 258 11.42 -0.06 -12.06
C LYS A 258 10.91 1.35 -11.85
N GLY A 259 11.70 2.17 -11.14
CA GLY A 259 11.45 3.59 -10.97
C GLY A 259 11.52 4.34 -12.31
N VAL A 260 10.47 5.09 -12.63
CA VAL A 260 10.41 5.95 -13.83
C VAL A 260 10.54 7.42 -13.46
N VAL A 261 9.87 7.83 -12.38
CA VAL A 261 9.88 9.21 -11.90
C VAL A 261 10.14 9.24 -10.41
N LYS A 262 11.12 10.04 -9.98
CA LYS A 262 11.33 10.38 -8.58
C LYS A 262 10.58 11.69 -8.26
N VAL A 263 9.80 11.68 -7.20
CA VAL A 263 8.95 12.78 -6.75
C VAL A 263 9.47 13.28 -5.40
N ARG A 264 9.98 14.51 -5.37
CA ARG A 264 10.40 15.16 -4.12
C ARG A 264 9.20 15.89 -3.49
N PRO A 265 8.90 15.68 -2.20
CA PRO A 265 7.85 16.43 -1.53
C PRO A 265 8.23 17.91 -1.39
N LEU A 266 7.29 18.80 -1.72
CA LEU A 266 7.37 20.24 -1.41
C LEU A 266 6.52 20.59 -0.18
N ALA A 267 5.39 19.92 -0.05
CA ALA A 267 4.50 20.02 1.09
C ALA A 267 3.86 18.66 1.38
N THR A 268 3.50 18.43 2.62
CA THR A 268 2.78 17.25 3.07
C THR A 268 1.64 17.67 4.00
N LEU A 269 0.46 17.09 3.80
CA LEU A 269 -0.73 17.32 4.62
C LEU A 269 -1.03 16.02 5.38
N LYS A 270 -0.93 16.04 6.71
CA LYS A 270 -1.12 14.87 7.58
C LYS A 270 -2.16 15.15 8.65
N GLY A 271 -2.96 14.13 8.93
CA GLY A 271 -3.95 14.11 10.01
C GLY A 271 -4.27 12.71 10.45
#